data_AF-B4DT95-F1
#
_entry.id   AF-B4DT95-F1
#
_cell.length_a   1.000
_cell.length_b   1.000
_cell.length_c   1.000
_cell.angle_alpha   90.00
_cell.angle_beta   90.00
_cell.angle_gamma   90.00
#
_symmetry.space_group_name_H-M   'P 1'
#
loop_
_entity.id
_entity.type
_entity.pdbx_description
1 polymer ?
#
loop_
_entity_poly.entity_id
_entity_poly.type
_entity_poly.pdbx_seq_one_letter_code
_entity_poly.pdbx_strand_id
1 'polypeptide(L)'
;MCGGCWAFSVVGAVESAYAIKGKPLEDLSVQQVIDCSYNNYGCNGGSTLNALNWLNKMQVKLVKDSEYPFKAQNGLCHYFSGSHSGFSIKGYSAYDFSDQEDEMAKALHIGLCGIPGEVLGE
;
A
#
# COMPACT_ATOMS: atom_id res chain seq x y z
N MET A 1 -20.62 -2.93 6.07
CA MET A 1 -19.40 -3.45 6.75
C MET A 1 -18.41 -3.85 5.67
N CYS A 2 -17.15 -3.42 5.75
CA CYS A 2 -16.13 -3.68 4.71
C CYS A 2 -14.90 -4.33 5.33
N GLY A 3 -14.52 -5.52 4.85
CA GLY A 3 -13.30 -6.25 5.20
C GLY A 3 -12.06 -5.69 4.49
N GLY A 4 -11.88 -4.37 4.48
CA GLY A 4 -10.80 -3.67 3.78
C GLY A 4 -9.50 -3.54 4.58
N CYS A 5 -9.36 -4.18 5.75
CA CYS A 5 -8.21 -4.02 6.65
C CYS A 5 -6.85 -4.30 5.98
N TRP A 6 -6.81 -5.24 5.03
CA TRP A 6 -5.63 -5.53 4.22
C TRP A 6 -5.19 -4.31 3.39
N ALA A 7 -6.13 -3.56 2.82
CA ALA A 7 -5.84 -2.36 2.04
C ALA A 7 -5.33 -1.23 2.93
N PHE A 8 -5.97 -1.00 4.09
CA PHE A 8 -5.47 -0.04 5.10
C PHE A 8 -4.05 -0.36 5.53
N SER A 9 -3.74 -1.63 5.78
CA SER A 9 -2.40 -2.07 6.21
C SER A 9 -1.33 -1.76 5.15
N VAL A 10 -1.64 -2.00 3.87
CA VAL A 10 -0.71 -1.68 2.78
C VAL A 10 -0.57 -0.18 2.59
N VAL A 11 -1.66 0.56 2.59
CA VAL A 11 -1.60 2.02 2.43
C VAL A 11 -0.80 2.68 3.54
N GLY A 12 -1.07 2.35 4.80
CA GLY A 12 -0.31 2.87 5.94
C GLY A 12 1.18 2.52 5.89
N ALA A 13 1.52 1.33 5.39
CA ALA A 13 2.92 0.96 5.16
C ALA A 13 3.59 1.83 4.07
N VAL A 14 2.87 2.14 2.98
CA VAL A 14 3.38 3.03 1.92
C VAL A 14 3.55 4.45 2.46
N GLU A 15 2.54 5.01 3.13
CA GLU A 15 2.60 6.34 3.75
C GLU A 15 3.78 6.47 4.70
N SER A 16 3.94 5.48 5.58
CA SER A 16 5.06 5.41 6.53
C SER A 16 6.41 5.34 5.83
N ALA A 17 6.54 4.54 4.77
CA ALA A 17 7.79 4.43 4.01
C ALA A 17 8.18 5.75 3.33
N TYR A 18 7.20 6.53 2.85
CA TYR A 18 7.42 7.87 2.32
C TYR A 18 7.82 8.86 3.43
N ALA A 19 7.13 8.84 4.57
CA ALA A 19 7.44 9.70 5.70
C ALA A 19 8.86 9.46 6.26
N ILE A 20 9.29 8.20 6.35
CA ILE A 20 10.66 7.82 6.77
C ILE A 20 11.72 8.40 5.83
N LYS A 21 11.43 8.56 4.54
CA LYS A 21 12.32 9.19 3.55
C LYS A 21 12.29 10.72 3.56
N GLY A 22 11.60 11.33 4.52
CA GLY A 22 11.53 12.79 4.67
C GLY A 22 10.51 13.46 3.74
N LYS A 23 9.60 12.70 3.13
CA LYS A 23 8.43 13.28 2.44
C LYS A 23 7.35 13.60 3.47
N PRO A 24 6.46 14.59 3.22
CA PRO A 24 5.32 14.83 4.08
C PRO A 24 4.46 13.57 4.22
N LEU A 25 3.93 13.34 5.41
CA LEU A 25 2.89 12.34 5.62
C LEU A 25 1.64 12.80 4.89
N GLU A 26 1.19 12.00 3.93
CA GLU A 26 0.06 12.32 3.05
C GLU A 26 -0.94 11.19 3.15
N ASP A 27 -2.23 11.53 3.29
CA ASP A 27 -3.29 10.54 3.35
C ASP A 27 -3.57 9.99 1.94
N LEU A 28 -3.26 8.72 1.72
CA LEU A 28 -3.40 8.04 0.44
C LEU A 28 -4.72 7.27 0.36
N SER A 29 -5.21 7.07 -0.86
CA SER A 29 -6.50 6.43 -1.09
C SER A 29 -6.46 4.94 -0.80
N VAL A 30 -7.08 4.55 0.31
CA VAL A 30 -7.39 3.15 0.62
C VAL A 30 -8.43 2.59 -0.36
N GLN A 31 -9.36 3.43 -0.81
CA GLN A 31 -10.40 3.00 -1.75
C GLN A 31 -9.83 2.57 -3.10
N GLN A 32 -8.80 3.27 -3.60
CA GLN A 32 -8.12 2.87 -4.82
C GLN A 32 -7.55 1.45 -4.69
N VAL A 33 -6.97 1.10 -3.55
CA VAL A 33 -6.45 -0.26 -3.31
C VAL A 33 -7.60 -1.28 -3.24
N ILE A 34 -8.70 -0.95 -2.57
CA ILE A 34 -9.89 -1.81 -2.47
C ILE A 34 -10.48 -2.10 -3.86
N ASP A 35 -10.60 -1.08 -4.71
CA ASP A 35 -11.29 -1.20 -6.00
C ASP A 35 -10.38 -1.77 -7.10
N CYS A 36 -9.08 -1.50 -7.06
CA CYS A 36 -8.16 -1.77 -8.17
C CYS A 36 -7.17 -2.91 -7.95
N SER A 37 -6.95 -3.37 -6.71
CA SER A 37 -5.96 -4.41 -6.45
C SER A 37 -6.43 -5.76 -7.01
N TYR A 38 -5.71 -6.26 -8.03
CA TYR A 38 -6.00 -7.56 -8.60
C TYR A 38 -5.66 -8.70 -7.62
N ASN A 39 -6.37 -9.83 -7.74
CA ASN A 39 -6.24 -10.98 -6.83
C ASN A 39 -6.57 -10.66 -5.37
N ASN A 40 -7.40 -9.65 -5.13
CA ASN A 40 -8.06 -9.33 -3.87
C ASN A 40 -9.56 -9.20 -4.11
N TYR A 41 -10.36 -9.27 -3.03
CA TYR A 41 -11.81 -9.32 -3.10
C TYR A 41 -12.47 -8.04 -2.54
N GLY A 42 -11.74 -6.92 -2.57
CA GLY A 42 -12.20 -5.64 -2.06
C GLY A 42 -12.62 -5.73 -0.59
N CYS A 43 -13.85 -5.31 -0.30
CA CYS A 43 -14.49 -5.39 1.01
C CYS A 43 -14.85 -6.82 1.47
N ASN A 44 -14.68 -7.85 0.64
CA ASN A 44 -14.84 -9.25 1.07
C ASN A 44 -13.53 -9.84 1.63
N GLY A 45 -12.46 -9.05 1.71
CA GLY A 45 -11.15 -9.46 2.21
C GLY A 45 -10.08 -9.49 1.12
N GLY A 46 -8.84 -9.69 1.56
CA GLY A 46 -7.68 -9.65 0.69
C GLY A 46 -6.39 -9.93 1.45
N SER A 47 -5.30 -10.00 0.69
CA SER A 47 -3.94 -10.23 1.14
C SER A 47 -3.10 -8.99 0.92
N THR A 48 -2.39 -8.57 1.96
CA THR A 48 -1.41 -7.46 1.91
C THR A 48 -0.30 -7.77 0.92
N LEU A 49 0.14 -9.02 0.83
CA LEU A 49 1.16 -9.47 -0.12
C LEU A 49 0.69 -9.31 -1.57
N ASN A 50 -0.56 -9.71 -1.86
CA ASN A 50 -1.13 -9.55 -3.20
C ASN A 50 -1.21 -8.07 -3.59
N ALA A 51 -1.59 -7.21 -2.64
CA ALA A 51 -1.69 -5.77 -2.86
C ALA A 51 -0.32 -5.12 -3.10
N LEU A 52 0.70 -5.44 -2.28
CA LEU A 52 2.07 -4.98 -2.48
C LEU A 52 2.65 -5.48 -3.81
N ASN A 53 2.41 -6.75 -4.15
CA ASN A 53 2.83 -7.31 -5.43
C ASN A 53 2.15 -6.61 -6.61
N TRP A 54 0.85 -6.30 -6.51
CA TRP A 54 0.13 -5.53 -7.52
C TRP A 54 0.71 -4.12 -7.69
N LEU A 55 0.90 -3.37 -6.60
CA LEU A 55 1.50 -2.04 -6.61
C LEU A 55 2.88 -2.04 -7.27
N ASN A 56 3.73 -3.00 -6.89
CA ASN A 56 5.09 -3.12 -7.41
C ASN A 56 5.12 -3.58 -8.89
N LYS A 57 4.33 -4.58 -9.29
CA LYS A 57 4.37 -5.10 -10.66
C LYS A 57 3.74 -4.16 -11.68
N MET A 58 2.61 -3.57 -11.31
CA MET A 58 1.87 -2.67 -12.21
C MET A 58 2.40 -1.23 -12.14
N GLN A 59 3.33 -0.94 -11.22
CA GLN A 59 3.86 0.40 -10.97
C GLN A 59 2.73 1.42 -10.78
N VAL A 60 1.68 1.02 -10.06
CA VAL A 60 0.52 1.85 -9.80
C VAL A 60 0.93 2.97 -8.84
N LYS A 61 0.53 4.20 -9.19
CA LYS A 61 0.65 5.36 -8.32
C LYS A 61 -0.62 5.47 -7.48
N LEU A 62 -0.45 5.42 -6.16
CA LEU A 62 -1.51 5.72 -5.21
C LEU A 62 -1.77 7.23 -5.21
N VAL A 63 -3.03 7.61 -5.34
CA VAL A 63 -3.46 9.02 -5.26
C VAL A 63 -3.83 9.37 -3.83
N LYS A 64 -4.03 10.66 -3.56
CA LYS A 64 -4.47 11.10 -2.23
C LYS A 64 -5.91 10.66 -1.96
N ASP A 65 -6.28 10.47 -0.69
CA ASP A 65 -7.66 10.14 -0.32
C ASP A 65 -8.64 11.24 -0.79
N SER A 66 -8.21 12.50 -0.81
CA SER A 66 -9.01 13.61 -1.36
C SER A 66 -9.38 13.45 -2.85
N GLU A 67 -8.58 12.72 -3.63
CA GLU A 67 -8.80 12.48 -5.06
C GLU A 67 -9.63 11.21 -5.31
N TYR A 68 -9.55 10.24 -4.40
CA TYR A 68 -10.35 9.02 -4.44
C TYR A 68 -10.82 8.64 -3.03
N PRO A 69 -11.92 9.27 -2.55
CA PRO A 69 -12.35 9.15 -1.16
C PRO A 69 -12.80 7.75 -0.78
N PHE A 70 -12.56 7.39 0.48
CA PHE A 70 -13.06 6.15 1.08
C PHE A 70 -14.59 6.06 1.11
N LYS A 71 -15.12 4.93 0.61
CA LYS A 71 -16.57 4.64 0.52
C LYS A 71 -16.98 3.40 1.31
N ALA A 72 -16.04 2.64 1.86
CA ALA A 72 -16.30 1.41 2.62
C ALA A 72 -17.17 0.38 1.87
N GLN A 73 -17.04 0.31 0.55
CA GLN A 73 -17.74 -0.64 -0.32
C GLN A 73 -16.92 -0.92 -1.57
N ASN A 74 -17.26 -1.98 -2.31
CA ASN A 74 -16.64 -2.24 -3.61
C ASN A 74 -17.15 -1.22 -4.64
N GLY A 75 -16.21 -0.62 -5.36
CA GLY A 75 -16.47 0.25 -6.51
C GLY A 75 -15.90 -0.33 -7.79
N LEU A 76 -16.16 0.38 -8.89
CA LEU A 76 -15.40 0.16 -10.12
C LEU A 76 -14.05 0.83 -9.97
N CYS A 77 -12.97 0.11 -10.33
CA CYS A 77 -11.64 0.69 -10.35
C CYS A 77 -11.57 1.89 -11.29
N HIS A 78 -11.21 3.04 -10.74
CA HIS A 78 -10.87 4.23 -11.50
C HIS A 78 -9.35 4.30 -11.73
N TYR A 79 -8.94 4.21 -12.99
CA TYR A 79 -7.53 4.31 -13.38
C TYR A 79 -7.13 5.76 -13.64
N PHE A 80 -6.00 6.17 -13.05
CA PHE A 80 -5.38 7.45 -13.34
C PHE A 80 -4.35 7.30 -14.46
N SER A 81 -4.16 8.37 -15.24
CA SER A 81 -3.11 8.44 -16.25
C SER A 81 -1.73 8.25 -15.62
N GLY A 82 -0.76 7.68 -16.35
CA GLY A 82 0.63 7.57 -15.88
C GLY A 82 1.31 8.91 -15.60
N SER A 83 0.82 9.98 -16.23
CA SER A 83 1.25 11.36 -15.97
C SER A 83 0.66 11.97 -14.69
N HIS A 84 -0.32 11.32 -14.06
CA HIS A 84 -0.92 11.78 -12.82
C HIS A 84 0.10 11.65 -11.68
N SER A 85 0.13 12.65 -10.79
CA SER A 85 0.94 12.61 -9.58
C SER A 85 0.45 11.53 -8.63
N GLY A 86 1.36 10.89 -7.92
CA GLY A 86 1.00 9.91 -6.90
C GLY A 86 2.21 9.16 -6.37
N PHE A 87 1.94 8.19 -5.52
CA PHE A 87 2.91 7.52 -4.68
C PHE A 87 3.05 6.06 -5.13
N SER A 88 4.21 5.68 -5.64
CA SER A 88 4.49 4.32 -6.08
C SER A 88 5.52 3.65 -5.18
N ILE A 89 5.53 2.33 -5.15
CA ILE A 89 6.58 1.57 -4.48
C ILE A 89 7.43 0.84 -5.51
N LYS A 90 8.74 0.70 -5.25
CA LYS A 90 9.58 -0.26 -5.95
C LYS A 90 10.26 -1.17 -4.94
N GLY A 91 10.05 -2.47 -5.14
CA GLY A 91 10.50 -3.49 -4.22
C GLY A 91 9.67 -3.55 -2.95
N TYR A 92 9.51 -4.76 -2.43
CA TYR A 92 9.03 -5.01 -1.09
C TYR A 92 9.67 -6.33 -0.63
N SER A 93 9.88 -6.46 0.68
CA SER A 93 10.32 -7.71 1.28
C SER A 93 9.23 -8.22 2.18
N ALA A 94 8.87 -9.49 1.99
CA ALA A 94 7.93 -10.21 2.83
C ALA A 94 8.70 -11.34 3.50
N TYR A 95 8.59 -11.41 4.82
CA TYR A 95 9.23 -12.42 5.65
C TYR A 95 8.16 -13.11 6.48
N ASP A 96 8.35 -14.40 6.74
CA ASP A 96 7.56 -15.14 7.70
C ASP A 96 8.28 -15.13 9.05
N PHE A 97 7.70 -14.40 10.00
CA PHE A 97 8.19 -14.32 11.37
C PHE A 97 7.37 -15.18 12.34
N SER A 98 6.65 -16.18 11.84
CA SER A 98 5.97 -17.16 12.70
C SER A 98 6.97 -17.71 13.72
N ASP A 99 6.59 -17.64 15.00
CA ASP A 99 7.38 -18.04 16.16
C ASP A 99 8.74 -17.31 16.33
N GLN A 100 8.92 -16.16 15.67
CA GLN A 100 10.18 -15.38 15.67
C GLN A 100 9.93 -13.90 16.03
N GLU A 101 9.25 -13.66 17.15
CA GLU A 101 8.88 -12.31 17.59
C GLU A 101 10.10 -11.39 17.82
N ASP A 102 11.19 -11.93 18.38
CA ASP A 102 12.42 -11.18 18.61
C ASP A 102 13.06 -10.68 17.30
N GLU A 103 12.98 -11.47 16.23
CA GLU A 103 13.50 -11.10 14.92
C GLU A 103 12.58 -10.09 14.22
N MET A 104 11.26 -10.23 14.36
CA MET A 104 10.30 -9.23 13.90
C MET A 104 10.55 -7.87 14.58
N ALA A 105 10.80 -7.86 15.89
CA ALA A 105 11.09 -6.64 16.65
C ALA A 105 12.36 -5.94 16.16
N LYS A 106 13.41 -6.70 15.80
CA LYS A 106 14.63 -6.15 15.20
C LYS A 106 14.38 -5.59 13.80
N ALA A 107 13.56 -6.26 12.99
CA ALA A 107 13.26 -5.85 11.62
C ALA A 107 12.48 -4.52 11.55
N LEU A 108 11.64 -4.23 12.55
CA LEU A 108 10.88 -2.97 12.64
C LEU A 108 11.78 -1.72 12.66
N HIS A 109 13.03 -1.82 13.12
CA HIS A 109 14.00 -0.72 13.08
C HIS A 109 14.42 -0.30 11.65
N ILE A 110 14.16 -1.15 10.66
CA ILE A 110 14.55 -0.97 9.26
C ILE A 110 13.40 -0.31 8.45
N GLY A 111 12.19 -0.24 9.01
CA GLY A 111 10.99 0.34 8.39
C GLY A 111 9.79 -0.60 8.45
N LEU A 112 8.57 -0.04 8.49
CA LEU A 112 7.30 -0.77 8.73
C LEU A 112 6.89 -1.79 7.65
N CYS A 113 7.66 -1.88 6.58
CA CYS A 113 7.63 -2.92 5.58
C CYS A 113 9.02 -2.92 4.98
N GLY A 114 9.63 -4.07 4.70
CA GLY A 114 10.97 -4.16 4.11
C GLY A 114 11.02 -3.69 2.65
N ILE A 115 10.37 -2.57 2.33
CA ILE A 115 10.46 -1.82 1.08
C ILE A 115 11.91 -1.32 0.99
N PRO A 116 12.75 -1.91 0.13
CA PRO A 116 14.09 -1.40 -0.10
C PRO A 116 13.98 0.06 -0.56
N GLY A 117 15.00 0.86 -0.28
CA GLY A 117 15.00 2.32 -0.40
C GLY A 117 14.69 2.95 -1.77
N GLU A 118 14.16 2.24 -2.76
CA GLU A 118 13.85 2.76 -4.09
C GLU A 118 12.37 3.12 -4.22
N VAL A 119 12.05 4.35 -3.87
CA VAL A 119 10.75 4.94 -4.23
C VAL A 119 11.09 6.19 -5.02
N LEU A 120 10.96 6.11 -6.34
CA LEU A 120 11.26 7.22 -7.23
C LEU A 120 10.12 8.23 -7.13
N GLY A 121 10.39 9.36 -6.48
CA GLY A 121 9.65 10.57 -6.69
C GLY A 121 10.26 11.31 -7.88
N GLU A 122 9.48 11.47 -8.94
CA GLU A 122 9.57 12.63 -9.83
C GLU A 122 8.35 13.51 -9.56
#